data_AF-Q8KQP9-F1
#
_entry.id   AF-Q8KQP9-F1
#
_cell.length_a   1.000
_cell.length_b   1.000
_cell.length_c   1.000
_cell.angle_alpha   90.00
_cell.angle_beta   90.00
_cell.angle_gamma   90.00
#
_symmetry.space_group_name_H-M   'P 1'
#
loop_
_entity.id
_entity.type
_entity.pdbx_description
1 polymer ?
#
loop_
_entity_poly.entity_id
_entity_poly.type
_entity_poly.pdbx_seq_one_letter_code
_entity_poly.pdbx_strand_id
1 'polypeptide(L)'
;ALAKTSGKDIVQFAKAVEISHPTIDGKICKTKDGASSGDKYGKYAAESDRDGSSNYGNVALCGAAGNSSNTGGSSPQFLKDFVKATLLGDGSKNWPTSTAKSGTGQPTPKPNDNAKAVAKDLVKELTPEEKTIVAGLLAKTI
;
A
#
# COMPACT_ATOMS: atom_id res chain seq x y z
N ALA A 1 9.90 5.62 12.82
CA ALA A 1 9.79 6.98 12.26
C ALA A 1 8.45 7.15 11.53
N LEU A 2 8.25 6.50 10.37
CA LEU A 2 7.04 6.66 9.54
C LEU A 2 5.69 6.50 10.28
N ALA A 3 5.60 5.61 11.28
CA ALA A 3 4.35 5.43 12.02
C ALA A 3 3.88 6.67 12.81
N LYS A 4 4.79 7.63 13.08
CA LYS A 4 4.48 8.90 13.74
C LYS A 4 4.13 10.02 12.75
N THR A 5 4.40 9.82 11.46
CA THR A 5 4.03 10.74 10.39
C THR A 5 2.51 10.68 10.18
N SER A 6 1.87 11.82 9.95
CA SER A 6 0.42 11.84 9.71
C SER A 6 0.09 11.16 8.36
N GLY A 7 -1.12 10.59 8.25
CA GLY A 7 -1.56 10.03 6.97
C GLY A 7 -1.60 11.07 5.85
N LYS A 8 -1.92 12.33 6.19
CA LYS A 8 -1.92 13.46 5.25
C LYS A 8 -0.54 13.69 4.65
N ASP A 9 0.52 13.66 5.46
CA ASP A 9 1.87 13.89 4.96
C ASP A 9 2.36 12.72 4.10
N ILE A 10 1.93 11.49 4.41
CA ILE A 10 2.19 10.32 3.56
C ILE A 10 1.50 10.44 2.20
N VAL A 11 0.27 10.97 2.16
CA VAL A 11 -0.41 11.27 0.89
C VAL A 11 0.39 12.30 0.09
N GLN A 12 0.88 13.37 0.71
CA GLN A 12 1.69 14.38 0.01
C GLN A 12 3.01 13.82 -0.49
N PHE A 13 3.68 13.00 0.32
CA PHE A 13 4.88 12.26 -0.07
C PHE A 13 4.62 11.39 -1.30
N ALA A 14 3.57 10.57 -1.29
CA ALA A 14 3.22 9.71 -2.42
C ALA A 14 2.93 10.51 -3.70
N LYS A 15 2.21 11.64 -3.61
CA LYS A 15 1.98 12.53 -4.75
C LYS A 15 3.28 13.10 -5.32
N ALA A 16 4.22 13.49 -4.46
CA ALA A 16 5.52 13.99 -4.89
C ALA A 16 6.34 12.90 -5.60
N VAL A 17 6.30 11.66 -5.10
CA VAL A 17 6.93 10.49 -5.74
C VAL A 17 6.27 10.17 -7.08
N GLU A 18 4.94 10.13 -7.16
CA GLU A 18 4.19 9.84 -8.38
C GLU A 18 4.55 10.83 -9.51
N ILE A 19 4.60 12.13 -9.19
CA ILE A 19 4.89 13.18 -10.17
C ILE A 19 6.35 13.16 -10.61
N SER A 20 7.29 13.03 -9.67
CA SER A 20 8.71 13.25 -9.94
C SER A 20 9.45 11.97 -10.33
N HIS A 21 9.02 10.82 -9.80
CA HIS A 21 9.69 9.53 -9.92
C HIS A 21 8.68 8.37 -10.04
N PRO A 22 7.90 8.30 -11.13
CA PRO A 22 6.88 7.26 -11.31
C PRO A 22 7.47 5.83 -11.29
N THR A 23 8.74 5.66 -11.64
CA THR A 23 9.45 4.37 -11.51
C THR A 23 9.63 3.94 -10.05
N ILE A 24 9.80 4.89 -9.12
CA ILE A 24 9.89 4.63 -7.67
C ILE A 24 8.50 4.32 -7.10
N ASP A 25 7.46 5.07 -7.53
CA ASP A 25 6.06 4.77 -7.19
C ASP A 25 5.74 3.31 -7.52
N GLY A 26 6.09 2.86 -8.73
CA GLY A 26 5.91 1.49 -9.22
C GLY A 26 6.65 0.36 -8.47
N LYS A 27 7.43 0.69 -7.43
CA LYS A 27 8.16 -0.28 -6.60
C LYS A 27 7.60 -0.39 -5.19
N ILE A 28 6.98 0.68 -4.68
CA ILE A 28 6.54 0.77 -3.29
C ILE A 28 5.08 0.35 -3.19
N CYS A 29 4.74 -0.40 -2.13
CA CYS A 29 3.40 -0.93 -1.94
C CYS A 29 2.90 -1.71 -3.15
N LYS A 30 3.81 -2.38 -3.88
CA LYS A 30 3.43 -3.21 -5.01
C LYS A 30 2.59 -4.39 -4.52
N THR A 31 1.31 -4.43 -4.88
CA THR A 31 0.44 -5.56 -4.51
C THR A 31 0.94 -6.84 -5.17
N LYS A 32 0.66 -7.97 -4.51
CA LYS A 32 1.18 -9.29 -4.90
C LYS A 32 0.07 -10.17 -5.45
N ASP A 33 0.44 -11.07 -6.34
CA ASP A 33 -0.49 -12.07 -6.83
C ASP A 33 -0.86 -13.03 -5.68
N GLY A 34 -2.16 -13.26 -5.51
CA GLY A 34 -2.72 -14.23 -4.58
C GLY A 34 -2.68 -15.67 -5.11
N ALA A 35 -2.54 -15.85 -6.42
CA ALA A 35 -2.31 -17.15 -7.05
C ALA A 35 -0.89 -17.25 -7.62
N SER A 36 -0.56 -18.41 -8.16
CA SER A 36 0.67 -18.60 -8.95
C SER A 36 0.45 -18.31 -10.45
N SER A 37 -0.70 -17.77 -10.84
CA SER A 37 -1.16 -17.70 -12.24
C SER A 37 -1.11 -16.31 -12.89
N GLY A 38 -0.66 -15.28 -12.19
CA GLY A 38 -0.32 -13.96 -12.76
C GLY A 38 -1.38 -12.86 -12.65
N ASP A 39 -2.65 -13.17 -12.37
CA ASP A 39 -3.78 -12.24 -12.60
C ASP A 39 -4.66 -11.99 -11.36
N LYS A 40 -4.18 -12.26 -10.14
CA LYS A 40 -4.99 -12.15 -8.91
C LYS A 40 -4.32 -11.27 -7.87
N TYR A 41 -3.92 -10.07 -8.28
CA TYR A 41 -3.29 -9.10 -7.39
C TYR A 41 -4.25 -8.57 -6.33
N GLY A 42 -3.68 -8.14 -5.19
CA GLY A 42 -4.45 -7.35 -4.23
C GLY A 42 -4.95 -6.06 -4.87
N LYS A 43 -6.20 -5.69 -4.58
CA LYS A 43 -6.80 -4.41 -4.99
C LYS A 43 -6.93 -3.51 -3.76
N TYR A 44 -6.32 -2.34 -3.78
CA TYR A 44 -6.41 -1.40 -2.67
C TYR A 44 -7.83 -0.91 -2.46
N ALA A 45 -8.24 -0.87 -1.19
CA ALA A 45 -9.54 -0.44 -0.74
C ALA A 45 -9.47 0.10 0.70
N ALA A 46 -10.59 0.69 1.15
CA ALA A 46 -10.69 1.23 2.50
C ALA A 46 -10.59 0.15 3.60
N GLU A 47 -10.88 -1.11 3.28
CA GLU A 47 -10.83 -2.24 4.22
C GLU A 47 -10.40 -3.51 3.48
N SER A 48 -9.68 -4.37 4.18
CA SER A 48 -9.30 -5.69 3.66
C SER A 48 -10.47 -6.66 3.78
N ASP A 49 -10.84 -7.30 2.68
CA ASP A 49 -11.86 -8.35 2.60
C ASP A 49 -11.40 -9.46 1.65
N ARG A 50 -10.14 -9.90 1.83
CA ARG A 50 -9.51 -10.83 0.90
C ARG A 50 -10.30 -12.13 0.75
N ASP A 51 -10.94 -12.60 1.81
CA ASP A 51 -11.59 -13.93 1.86
C ASP A 51 -13.13 -13.85 1.78
N GLY A 52 -13.71 -12.65 1.57
CA GLY A 52 -15.16 -12.44 1.50
C GLY A 52 -15.79 -12.81 0.16
N SER A 53 -17.11 -13.03 0.13
CA SER A 53 -17.85 -13.56 -1.03
C SER A 53 -18.21 -12.57 -2.14
N SER A 54 -17.95 -11.27 -1.97
CA SER A 54 -18.37 -10.22 -2.91
C SER A 54 -17.30 -9.18 -3.26
N ASN A 55 -16.29 -8.99 -2.39
CA ASN A 55 -15.19 -8.03 -2.55
C ASN A 55 -13.82 -8.71 -2.47
N TYR A 56 -13.75 -9.93 -2.99
CA TYR A 56 -12.56 -10.76 -2.97
C TYR A 56 -11.31 -9.99 -3.42
N GLY A 57 -10.19 -10.20 -2.73
CA GLY A 57 -8.92 -9.59 -3.09
C GLY A 57 -8.77 -8.11 -2.75
N ASN A 58 -9.78 -7.46 -2.15
CA ASN A 58 -9.60 -6.12 -1.58
C ASN A 58 -8.66 -6.16 -0.38
N VAL A 59 -7.71 -5.22 -0.33
CA VAL A 59 -6.69 -5.11 0.71
C VAL A 59 -6.48 -3.66 1.13
N ALA A 60 -6.26 -3.45 2.42
CA ALA A 60 -5.90 -2.15 2.99
C ALA A 60 -4.45 -2.15 3.56
N LEU A 61 -3.72 -3.25 3.37
CA LEU A 61 -2.33 -3.39 3.76
C LEU A 61 -1.41 -3.18 2.55
N CYS A 62 -0.48 -2.23 2.66
CA CYS A 62 0.56 -1.98 1.66
C CYS A 62 1.31 -3.28 1.29
N GLY A 63 1.36 -3.59 0.00
CA GLY A 63 2.02 -4.76 -0.59
C GLY A 63 1.30 -6.10 -0.35
N ALA A 64 0.05 -6.08 0.10
CA ALA A 64 -0.70 -7.30 0.35
C ALA A 64 -1.03 -8.07 -0.94
N ALA A 65 -1.16 -9.39 -0.79
CA ALA A 65 -1.54 -10.28 -1.87
C ALA A 65 -3.05 -10.35 -2.03
N GLY A 66 -3.51 -10.58 -3.27
CA GLY A 66 -4.92 -10.86 -3.54
C GLY A 66 -5.35 -12.24 -3.06
N ASN A 67 -6.55 -12.66 -3.45
CA ASN A 67 -7.08 -14.00 -3.16
C ASN A 67 -6.72 -14.97 -4.30
N SER A 68 -6.36 -16.22 -3.97
CA SER A 68 -6.01 -17.26 -4.95
C SER A 68 -7.16 -17.71 -5.85
N SER A 69 -8.41 -17.46 -5.47
CA SER A 69 -9.57 -18.22 -5.97
C SER A 69 -10.38 -17.59 -7.09
N ASN A 70 -10.27 -16.28 -7.42
CA ASN A 70 -10.55 -15.77 -8.79
C ASN A 70 -10.58 -14.24 -8.98
N THR A 71 -10.62 -13.44 -7.93
CA THR A 71 -11.23 -12.10 -8.03
C THR A 71 -10.30 -10.97 -7.56
N GLY A 72 -8.99 -11.17 -7.72
CA GLY A 72 -8.01 -10.09 -7.57
C GLY A 72 -8.02 -9.10 -8.75
N GLY A 73 -7.19 -8.07 -8.65
CA GLY A 73 -6.91 -7.17 -9.77
C GLY A 73 -6.06 -7.86 -10.84
N SER A 74 -6.29 -7.51 -12.10
CA SER A 74 -5.54 -8.01 -13.26
C SER A 74 -4.11 -7.48 -13.38
N SER A 75 -3.73 -6.52 -12.54
CA SER A 75 -2.39 -5.93 -12.51
C SER A 75 -2.03 -5.50 -11.09
N PRO A 76 -0.73 -5.43 -10.76
CA PRO A 76 -0.31 -4.88 -9.47
C PRO A 76 -0.73 -3.41 -9.36
N GLN A 77 -0.98 -3.00 -8.12
CA GLN A 77 -1.19 -1.62 -7.72
C GLN A 77 -0.04 -1.16 -6.84
N PHE A 78 0.16 0.16 -6.76
CA PHE A 78 1.38 0.76 -6.20
C PHE A 78 1.08 1.83 -5.15
N LEU A 79 2.09 2.60 -4.75
CA LEU A 79 1.98 3.61 -3.69
C LEU A 79 0.88 4.64 -3.97
N LYS A 80 0.76 5.16 -5.20
CA LYS A 80 -0.33 6.08 -5.59
C LYS A 80 -1.73 5.48 -5.40
N ASP A 81 -1.89 4.19 -5.72
CA ASP A 81 -3.17 3.49 -5.60
C ASP A 81 -3.50 3.23 -4.14
N PHE A 82 -2.47 2.87 -3.35
CA PHE A 82 -2.57 2.72 -1.91
C PHE A 82 -3.03 4.03 -1.27
N VAL A 83 -2.39 5.17 -1.57
CA VAL A 83 -2.81 6.43 -0.96
C VAL A 83 -4.19 6.88 -1.41
N LYS A 84 -4.55 6.62 -2.67
CA LYS A 84 -5.86 6.98 -3.22
C LYS A 84 -7.00 6.15 -2.63
N ALA A 85 -6.86 4.83 -2.61
CA ALA A 85 -7.95 3.92 -2.25
C ALA A 85 -7.94 3.52 -0.77
N THR A 86 -6.76 3.38 -0.17
CA THR A 86 -6.61 2.92 1.21
C THR A 86 -6.56 4.08 2.19
N LEU A 87 -5.84 5.16 1.86
CA LEU A 87 -5.79 6.39 2.67
C LEU A 87 -6.87 7.41 2.27
N LEU A 88 -7.79 7.02 1.37
CA LEU A 88 -8.90 7.85 0.86
C LEU A 88 -8.45 9.13 0.13
N GLY A 89 -7.17 9.24 -0.22
CA GLY A 89 -6.58 10.40 -0.88
C GLY A 89 -6.34 11.61 0.03
N ASP A 90 -6.78 11.57 1.29
CA ASP A 90 -6.60 12.63 2.28
C ASP A 90 -5.80 12.21 3.52
N GLY A 91 -5.59 10.90 3.71
CA GLY A 91 -4.84 10.35 4.83
C GLY A 91 -5.66 10.11 6.09
N SER A 92 -7.00 10.19 6.02
CA SER A 92 -7.91 10.07 7.16
C SER A 92 -8.11 8.64 7.66
N LYS A 93 -7.77 7.62 6.85
CA LYS A 93 -7.92 6.20 7.18
C LYS A 93 -6.64 5.42 6.94
N ASN A 94 -6.51 4.28 7.63
CA ASN A 94 -5.52 3.23 7.40
C ASN A 94 -4.04 3.61 7.59
N TRP A 95 -3.74 4.80 8.10
CA TRP A 95 -2.39 5.16 8.52
C TRP A 95 -2.31 5.39 10.04
N PRO A 96 -1.35 4.78 10.76
CA PRO A 96 -0.27 3.90 10.30
C PRO A 96 -0.66 2.41 10.24
N THR A 97 -1.91 2.06 10.55
CA THR A 97 -2.39 0.68 10.68
C THR A 97 -3.55 0.42 9.73
N SER A 98 -3.55 -0.72 9.05
CA SER A 98 -4.60 -1.15 8.12
C SER A 98 -5.92 -1.45 8.83
N THR A 99 -6.99 -1.53 8.05
CA THR A 99 -8.32 -1.98 8.51
C THR A 99 -8.70 -3.25 7.77
N ALA A 100 -9.35 -4.17 8.45
CA ALA A 100 -9.98 -5.32 7.81
C ALA A 100 -11.47 -5.35 8.18
N LYS A 101 -12.27 -5.94 7.30
CA LYS A 101 -13.68 -6.16 7.53
C LYS A 101 -13.89 -6.91 8.84
N SER A 102 -14.82 -6.44 9.66
CA SER A 102 -15.07 -7.00 10.98
C SER A 102 -15.35 -8.50 10.93
N GLY A 103 -14.75 -9.24 11.87
CA GLY A 103 -14.97 -10.68 12.10
C GLY A 103 -14.33 -11.64 11.10
N THR A 104 -13.98 -11.21 9.88
CA THR A 104 -13.56 -12.15 8.81
C THR A 104 -12.50 -11.61 7.85
N GLY A 105 -12.24 -10.30 7.82
CA GLY A 105 -11.34 -9.70 6.85
C GLY A 105 -9.88 -10.11 7.04
N GLN A 106 -9.23 -10.46 5.94
CA GLN A 106 -7.80 -10.71 5.86
C GLN A 106 -7.12 -9.72 4.89
N PRO A 107 -5.87 -9.32 5.13
CA PRO A 107 -5.06 -9.66 6.30
C PRO A 107 -5.56 -8.99 7.59
N THR A 108 -5.48 -9.71 8.72
CA THR A 108 -5.79 -9.14 10.05
C THR A 108 -4.83 -7.98 10.39
N PRO A 109 -5.34 -6.80 10.77
CA PRO A 109 -4.51 -5.65 11.10
C PRO A 109 -3.56 -5.93 12.26
N LYS A 110 -2.35 -5.40 12.16
CA LYS A 110 -1.37 -5.40 13.26
C LYS A 110 -0.89 -3.98 13.53
N PRO A 111 -0.52 -3.64 14.79
CA PRO A 111 -0.05 -2.29 15.10
C PRO A 111 1.06 -1.82 14.16
N ASN A 112 0.77 -0.70 13.48
CA ASN A 112 1.64 -0.01 12.52
C ASN A 112 2.04 -0.84 11.29
N ASP A 113 1.23 -1.80 10.87
CA ASP A 113 1.54 -2.68 9.74
C ASP A 113 1.76 -1.94 8.42
N ASN A 114 0.95 -0.94 8.08
CA ASN A 114 1.14 -0.10 6.89
C ASN A 114 2.43 0.70 6.96
N ALA A 115 2.71 1.35 8.10
CA ALA A 115 3.96 2.07 8.28
C ALA A 115 5.20 1.17 8.19
N LYS A 116 5.12 -0.06 8.71
CA LYS A 116 6.19 -1.06 8.60
C LYS A 116 6.37 -1.56 7.16
N ALA A 117 5.26 -1.80 6.44
CA ALA A 117 5.28 -2.25 5.06
C ALA A 117 5.90 -1.20 4.14
N VAL A 118 5.45 0.07 4.20
CA VAL A 118 6.05 1.17 3.42
C VAL A 118 7.54 1.30 3.75
N ALA A 119 7.91 1.36 5.04
CA ALA A 119 9.31 1.50 5.43
C ALA A 119 10.19 0.34 4.94
N LYS A 120 9.64 -0.88 4.91
CA LYS A 120 10.34 -2.04 4.37
C LYS A 120 10.60 -1.88 2.88
N ASP A 121 9.60 -1.45 2.11
CA ASP A 121 9.76 -1.29 0.66
C ASP A 121 10.76 -0.19 0.31
N LEU A 122 10.72 0.94 1.04
CA LEU A 122 11.71 2.02 0.90
C LEU A 122 13.16 1.56 1.13
N VAL A 123 13.36 0.56 1.98
CA VAL A 123 14.69 0.01 2.29
C VAL A 123 15.08 -1.14 1.34
N LYS A 124 14.13 -1.96 0.91
CA LYS A 124 14.43 -3.22 0.19
C LYS A 124 14.27 -3.14 -1.32
N GLU A 125 13.31 -2.36 -1.81
CA GLU A 125 12.94 -2.36 -3.22
C GLU A 125 13.65 -1.27 -4.03
N LEU A 126 14.35 -0.36 -3.35
CA LEU A 126 15.00 0.81 -3.95
C LEU A 126 16.53 0.66 -4.02
N THR A 127 17.14 1.20 -5.09
CA THR A 127 18.60 1.35 -5.18
C THR A 127 19.11 2.42 -4.20
N PRO A 128 20.43 2.49 -3.93
CA PRO A 128 21.01 3.56 -3.11
C PRO A 128 20.66 4.99 -3.59
N GLU A 129 20.64 5.20 -4.90
CA GLU A 129 20.29 6.49 -5.52
C GLU A 129 18.81 6.82 -5.29
N GLU A 130 17.92 5.85 -5.55
CA GLU A 130 16.48 6.00 -5.31
C GLU A 130 16.15 6.27 -3.84
N LYS A 131 16.88 5.63 -2.90
CA LYS A 131 16.76 5.89 -1.46
C LYS A 131 17.13 7.32 -1.12
N THR A 132 18.19 7.85 -1.74
CA THR A 132 18.63 9.24 -1.51
C THR A 132 17.57 10.23 -1.98
N ILE A 133 17.00 9.97 -3.16
CA ILE A 133 15.88 10.75 -3.71
C ILE A 133 14.68 10.73 -2.75
N VAL A 134 14.25 9.53 -2.32
CA VAL A 134 13.10 9.38 -1.43
C VAL A 134 13.34 10.03 -0.07
N ALA A 135 14.53 9.90 0.51
CA ALA A 135 14.87 10.59 1.75
C ALA A 135 14.75 12.11 1.61
N GLY A 136 15.22 12.66 0.48
CA GLY A 136 15.08 14.09 0.16
C GLY A 136 13.63 14.53 -0.04
N LEU A 137 12.79 13.68 -0.64
CA LEU A 137 11.35 13.96 -0.78
C LEU A 137 10.64 13.91 0.57
N LEU A 138 10.89 12.87 1.38
CA LEU A 138 10.33 12.73 2.73
C LEU A 138 10.63 13.95 3.59
N ALA A 139 11.88 14.43 3.57
CA ALA A 139 12.31 15.60 4.35
C ALA A 139 11.67 16.93 3.89
N LYS A 140 11.14 16.99 2.66
CA LYS A 140 10.43 18.17 2.14
C LYS A 140 8.92 18.10 2.42
N THR A 141 8.38 16.90 2.61
CA THR A 141 6.94 16.67 2.73
C THR A 141 6.46 16.43 4.16
N ILE A 142 7.36 16.10 5.09
CA ILE A 142 7.08 15.71 6.48
C ILE A 142 7.97 16.50 7.43
#